data_AF-A0A7J4SR60-F1
#
_entry.id   AF-A0A7J4SR60-F1
#
_cell.length_a   1.000
_cell.length_b   1.000
_cell.length_c   1.000
_cell.angle_alpha   90.00
_cell.angle_beta   90.00
_cell.angle_gamma   90.00
#
_symmetry.space_group_name_H-M   'P 1'
#
loop_
_entity.id
_entity.type
_entity.pdbx_description
1 polymer ?
#
loop_
_entity_poly.entity_id
_entity_poly.type
_entity_poly.pdbx_seq_one_letter_code
_entity_poly.pdbx_strand_id
1 'polypeptide(L)'
;SFMEWVTGEYARGRELYLVTASDRLIAESIAAHLGIFNDVMASDGDINLRGANKAEALTARFGKGQFGYAGNSHIDIPVWEAAGEVIVVNPEKGLMDLVGDSADIIFT
;
A
#
# COMPACT_ATOMS: atom_id res chain seq x y z
N SER A 1 -2.99 -16.09 5.77
CA SER A 1 -1.80 -15.35 5.32
C SER A 1 -2.20 -14.00 4.73
N PHE A 2 -1.26 -13.08 4.49
CA PHE A 2 -1.58 -11.80 3.82
C PHE A 2 -2.25 -12.01 2.46
N MET A 3 -1.76 -12.97 1.67
CA MET A 3 -2.32 -13.28 0.35
C MET A 3 -3.76 -13.81 0.42
N GLU A 4 -4.08 -14.66 1.39
CA GLU A 4 -5.46 -15.14 1.59
C GLU A 4 -6.40 -14.00 2.02
N TRP A 5 -5.92 -13.09 2.87
CA TRP A 5 -6.72 -11.94 3.30
C TRP A 5 -6.99 -10.98 2.15
N VAL A 6 -5.96 -10.59 1.39
CA VAL A 6 -6.10 -9.60 0.30
C VAL A 6 -6.96 -10.14 -0.85
N THR A 7 -6.84 -11.44 -1.17
CA THR A 7 -7.73 -12.10 -2.14
C THR A 7 -9.17 -12.19 -1.66
N GLY A 8 -9.37 -12.39 -0.34
CA GLY A 8 -10.68 -12.32 0.28
C GLY A 8 -11.31 -10.93 0.23
N GLU A 9 -10.53 -9.87 0.46
CA GLU A 9 -10.98 -8.48 0.32
C GLU A 9 -11.41 -8.17 -1.13
N TYR A 10 -10.62 -8.59 -2.10
CA TYR A 10 -10.97 -8.47 -3.52
C TYR A 10 -12.29 -9.19 -3.83
N ALA A 11 -12.46 -10.43 -3.35
CA ALA A 11 -13.68 -11.20 -3.55
C ALA A 11 -14.91 -10.56 -2.88
N ARG A 12 -14.72 -9.75 -1.83
CA ARG A 12 -15.76 -8.93 -1.18
C ARG A 12 -16.06 -7.63 -1.93
N GLY A 13 -15.35 -7.34 -3.02
CA GLY A 13 -15.53 -6.14 -3.84
C GLY A 13 -14.71 -4.93 -3.38
N ARG A 14 -13.74 -5.11 -2.48
CA ARG A 14 -12.80 -4.03 -2.15
C ARG A 14 -11.90 -3.78 -3.35
N GLU A 15 -11.85 -2.53 -3.83
CA GLU A 15 -10.90 -2.17 -4.87
C GLU A 15 -9.47 -2.22 -4.33
N LEU A 16 -8.59 -2.90 -5.06
CA LEU A 16 -7.20 -3.07 -4.70
C LEU A 16 -6.31 -2.37 -5.72
N TYR A 17 -5.29 -1.68 -5.22
CA TYR A 17 -4.35 -0.93 -6.04
C TYR A 17 -2.93 -1.40 -5.74
N LEU A 18 -2.15 -1.71 -6.77
CA LEU A 18 -0.72 -1.99 -6.60
C LEU A 18 0.03 -0.66 -6.62
N VAL A 19 0.57 -0.26 -5.46
CA VAL A 19 1.29 1.01 -5.31
C VAL A 19 2.76 0.74 -5.07
N THR A 20 3.63 1.13 -6.01
CA THR A 20 5.06 0.80 -5.94
C THR A 20 5.95 1.93 -6.47
N ALA A 21 7.18 1.99 -5.97
CA ALA A 21 8.19 2.90 -6.52
C ALA A 21 8.91 2.30 -7.74
N SER A 22 8.64 1.03 -8.10
CA SER A 22 9.22 0.33 -9.23
C SER A 22 8.72 0.86 -10.57
N ASP A 23 9.41 0.47 -11.64
CA ASP A 23 9.01 0.72 -13.02
C ASP A 23 7.60 0.20 -13.31
N ARG A 24 6.83 1.01 -14.04
CA ARG A 24 5.43 0.74 -14.36
C ARG A 24 5.21 -0.55 -15.15
N LEU A 25 6.06 -0.88 -16.13
CA LEU A 25 5.88 -2.10 -16.94
C LEU A 25 6.04 -3.36 -16.08
N ILE A 26 6.97 -3.33 -15.13
CA ILE A 26 7.16 -4.43 -14.17
C ILE A 26 5.95 -4.54 -13.24
N ALA A 27 5.49 -3.42 -12.70
CA ALA A 27 4.34 -3.38 -11.80
C ALA A 27 3.05 -3.87 -12.48
N GLU A 28 2.79 -3.44 -13.72
CA GLU A 28 1.65 -3.88 -14.52
C GLU A 28 1.73 -5.38 -14.84
N SER A 29 2.91 -5.91 -15.16
CA SER A 29 3.08 -7.35 -15.37
C SER A 29 2.76 -8.17 -14.11
N ILE A 30 3.15 -7.69 -12.93
CA ILE A 30 2.83 -8.35 -11.65
C ILE A 30 1.32 -8.27 -11.39
N ALA A 31 0.72 -7.10 -11.59
CA ALA A 31 -0.71 -6.91 -11.40
C ALA A 31 -1.54 -7.80 -12.33
N ALA A 32 -1.16 -7.90 -13.60
CA ALA A 32 -1.80 -8.78 -14.58
C ALA A 32 -1.64 -10.26 -14.23
N HIS A 33 -0.47 -10.66 -13.71
CA HIS A 33 -0.25 -12.04 -13.27
C HIS A 33 -1.12 -12.43 -12.07
N LEU A 34 -1.29 -11.52 -11.10
CA LEU A 34 -2.08 -11.77 -9.89
C LEU A 34 -3.59 -11.61 -10.13
N GLY A 35 -4.02 -10.73 -11.03
CA GLY A 35 -5.41 -10.59 -11.45
C GLY A 35 -6.38 -10.03 -10.40
N ILE A 36 -5.85 -9.47 -9.30
CA ILE A 36 -6.64 -8.94 -8.17
C ILE A 36 -6.56 -7.41 -8.03
N PHE A 37 -5.75 -6.73 -8.84
CA PHE A 37 -5.59 -5.28 -8.75
C PHE A 37 -6.45 -4.57 -9.79
N ASN A 38 -7.21 -3.58 -9.36
CA ASN A 38 -8.04 -2.72 -10.19
C ASN A 38 -7.21 -1.72 -10.98
N ASP A 39 -6.10 -1.23 -10.41
CA ASP A 39 -5.16 -0.36 -11.10
C ASP A 39 -3.76 -0.41 -10.45
N VAL A 40 -2.78 0.17 -11.14
CA VAL A 40 -1.38 0.25 -10.72
C VAL A 40 -0.95 1.72 -10.62
N MET A 41 -0.41 2.08 -9.46
CA MET A 41 0.30 3.34 -9.23
C MET A 41 1.79 3.03 -9.09
N ALA A 42 2.55 3.27 -10.15
CA ALA A 42 3.98 3.01 -10.23
C ALA A 42 4.76 4.29 -10.53
N SER A 43 6.05 4.31 -10.23
CA SER A 43 6.92 5.39 -10.70
C SER A 43 7.14 5.24 -12.21
N ASP A 44 7.12 6.34 -12.95
CA ASP A 44 7.28 6.36 -14.40
C ASP A 44 8.23 7.47 -14.87
N GLY A 45 9.37 7.65 -14.21
CA GLY A 45 10.36 8.68 -14.58
C GLY A 45 9.92 10.13 -14.28
N ASP A 46 8.60 10.40 -14.28
CA ASP A 46 7.99 11.70 -13.97
C ASP A 46 7.39 11.73 -12.55
N ILE A 47 6.85 10.60 -12.05
CA ILE A 47 6.29 10.50 -10.69
C ILE A 47 7.26 9.77 -9.74
N ASN A 48 7.84 10.48 -8.78
CA ASN A 48 8.67 9.87 -7.73
C ASN A 48 7.81 9.37 -6.56
N LEU A 49 7.26 8.14 -6.63
CA LEU A 49 6.40 7.55 -5.58
C LEU A 49 7.20 6.97 -4.40
N ARG A 50 7.95 7.81 -3.68
CA ARG A 50 8.62 7.44 -2.43
C ARG A 50 8.16 8.31 -1.26
N GLY A 51 7.97 7.68 -0.11
CA GLY A 51 7.65 8.37 1.15
C GLY A 51 6.49 9.35 1.02
N ALA A 52 6.74 10.62 1.36
CA ALA A 52 5.74 11.69 1.34
C ALA A 52 5.05 11.88 -0.02
N ASN A 53 5.78 11.74 -1.14
CA ASN A 53 5.18 11.88 -2.47
C ASN A 53 4.14 10.77 -2.74
N LYS A 54 4.36 9.58 -2.19
CA LYS A 54 3.38 8.49 -2.28
C LYS A 54 2.12 8.82 -1.46
N ALA A 55 2.30 9.37 -0.26
CA ALA A 55 1.19 9.79 0.59
C ALA A 55 0.35 10.89 -0.09
N GLU A 56 1.00 11.88 -0.71
CA GLU A 56 0.33 12.93 -1.48
C GLU A 56 -0.42 12.38 -2.69
N ALA A 57 0.19 11.50 -3.48
CA ALA A 57 -0.46 10.88 -4.64
C ALA A 57 -1.69 10.05 -4.25
N LEU A 58 -1.60 9.28 -3.16
CA LEU A 58 -2.72 8.49 -2.64
C LEU A 58 -3.81 9.38 -2.08
N THR A 59 -3.45 10.43 -1.34
CA THR A 59 -4.39 11.41 -0.82
C THR A 59 -5.11 12.17 -1.95
N ALA A 60 -4.39 12.56 -3.00
CA ALA A 60 -4.99 13.23 -4.15
C ALA A 60 -5.95 12.33 -4.92
N ARG A 61 -5.65 11.02 -5.01
CA ARG A 61 -6.47 10.06 -5.74
C ARG A 61 -7.69 9.58 -4.96
N PHE A 62 -7.53 9.28 -3.68
CA PHE A 62 -8.56 8.61 -2.88
C PHE A 62 -9.16 9.48 -1.78
N GLY A 63 -8.48 10.56 -1.40
CA GLY A 63 -8.83 11.39 -0.24
C GLY A 63 -8.14 10.94 1.05
N LYS A 64 -7.81 11.91 1.90
CA LYS A 64 -7.17 11.63 3.21
C LYS A 64 -8.11 10.83 4.10
N GLY A 65 -7.62 9.74 4.68
CA GLY A 65 -8.40 8.85 5.56
C GLY A 65 -9.43 8.00 4.84
N GLN A 66 -9.40 7.92 3.51
CA GLN A 66 -10.39 7.22 2.68
C GLN A 66 -9.84 5.94 2.02
N PHE A 67 -8.62 5.53 2.37
CA PHE A 67 -7.99 4.31 1.88
C PHE A 67 -7.26 3.57 3.00
N GLY A 68 -7.14 2.25 2.87
CA GLY A 68 -6.24 1.45 3.71
C GLY A 68 -4.90 1.24 2.99
N TYR A 69 -3.81 1.14 3.74
CA TYR A 69 -2.49 0.94 3.15
C TYR A 69 -1.73 -0.21 3.81
N ALA A 70 -1.39 -1.20 2.99
CA ALA A 70 -0.53 -2.33 3.35
C ALA A 70 0.93 -2.00 3.03
N GLY A 71 1.76 -1.89 4.06
CA GLY A 71 3.18 -1.55 3.95
C GLY A 71 4.04 -2.32 4.95
N ASN A 72 5.36 -2.16 4.86
CA ASN A 72 6.30 -2.97 5.66
C ASN A 72 7.52 -2.21 6.17
N SER A 73 7.67 -0.93 5.81
CA SER A 73 8.93 -0.21 6.01
C SER A 73 8.73 1.16 6.65
N HIS A 74 9.82 1.73 7.14
CA HIS A 74 9.83 3.07 7.76
C HIS A 74 9.38 4.18 6.80
N ILE A 75 9.57 3.98 5.48
CA ILE A 75 9.16 4.95 4.46
C ILE A 75 7.65 4.99 4.24
N ASP A 76 6.91 4.02 4.79
CA ASP A 76 5.45 3.95 4.68
C ASP A 76 4.74 4.78 5.75
N ILE A 77 5.46 5.28 6.78
CA ILE A 77 4.89 6.08 7.88
C ILE A 77 4.08 7.28 7.38
N PRO A 78 4.58 8.13 6.45
CA PRO A 78 3.77 9.25 5.93
C PRO A 78 2.50 8.81 5.20
N VAL A 79 2.50 7.60 4.63
CA VAL A 79 1.32 7.05 3.95
C VAL A 79 0.29 6.59 4.98
N TRP A 80 0.74 5.93 6.05
CA TRP A 80 -0.13 5.54 7.16
C TRP A 80 -0.75 6.74 7.87
N GLU A 81 -0.02 7.84 8.05
CA GLU A 81 -0.57 9.11 8.58
C GLU A 81 -1.71 9.70 7.72
N ALA A 82 -1.75 9.34 6.43
CA ALA A 82 -2.79 9.76 5.49
C ALA A 82 -3.87 8.70 5.25
N ALA A 83 -3.64 7.45 5.66
CA ALA A 83 -4.55 6.34 5.50
C ALA A 83 -5.65 6.35 6.58
N GLY A 84 -6.78 5.72 6.28
CA GLY A 84 -7.84 5.43 7.24
C GLY A 84 -7.71 4.05 7.89
N GLU A 85 -6.81 3.19 7.36
CA GLU A 85 -6.50 1.87 7.90
C GLU A 85 -5.02 1.55 7.67
N VAL A 86 -4.33 1.17 8.74
CA VAL A 86 -2.90 0.85 8.79
C VAL A 86 -2.73 -0.66 8.81
N ILE A 87 -2.27 -1.22 7.70
CA ILE A 87 -2.01 -2.65 7.56
C ILE A 87 -0.50 -2.85 7.48
N VAL A 88 0.07 -3.54 8.47
CA VAL A 88 1.50 -3.83 8.52
C VAL A 88 1.73 -5.27 8.06
N VAL A 89 2.62 -5.46 7.10
CA VAL A 89 2.91 -6.78 6.50
C VAL A 89 4.40 -7.05 6.56
N ASN A 90 4.84 -8.09 7.26
CA ASN A 90 6.24 -8.48 7.43
C ASN A 90 7.16 -7.27 7.75
N PRO A 91 6.95 -6.61 8.91
CA PRO A 91 7.58 -5.34 9.23
C PRO A 91 9.10 -5.44 9.32
N GLU A 92 9.78 -4.41 8.83
CA GLU A 92 11.20 -4.19 9.11
C GLU A 92 11.48 -4.10 10.62
N LYS A 93 12.70 -4.47 11.03
CA LYS A 93 13.12 -4.38 12.43
C LYS A 93 12.97 -2.94 12.95
N GLY A 94 12.33 -2.79 14.11
CA GLY A 94 12.10 -1.49 14.76
C GLY A 94 10.91 -0.70 14.23
N LEU A 95 10.27 -1.16 13.14
CA LEU A 95 9.10 -0.46 12.59
C LEU A 95 7.92 -0.49 13.56
N MET A 96 7.70 -1.64 14.22
CA MET A 96 6.59 -1.79 15.17
C MET A 96 6.73 -0.89 16.40
N ASP A 97 7.95 -0.53 16.78
CA ASP A 97 8.19 0.42 17.89
C ASP A 97 7.73 1.84 17.51
N LEU A 98 7.69 2.16 16.22
CA LEU A 98 7.24 3.45 15.68
C LEU A 98 5.74 3.46 15.37
N VAL A 99 5.22 2.39 14.76
CA VAL A 99 3.81 2.28 14.41
C VAL A 99 2.94 2.10 15.67
N GLY A 100 3.41 1.26 16.61
CA GLY A 100 2.75 1.02 17.89
C GLY A 100 1.28 0.64 17.73
N ASP A 101 0.44 1.27 18.55
CA ASP A 101 -1.02 1.05 18.59
C ASP A 101 -1.76 1.63 17.37
N SER A 102 -1.05 2.25 16.41
CA SER A 102 -1.65 2.78 15.18
C SER A 102 -1.91 1.68 14.15
N ALA A 103 -1.39 0.46 14.32
CA ALA A 103 -1.61 -0.65 13.40
C ALA A 103 -2.99 -1.30 13.62
N ASP A 104 -3.85 -1.25 12.62
CA ASP A 104 -5.16 -1.91 12.65
C ASP A 104 -5.05 -3.41 12.39
N ILE A 105 -4.18 -3.81 11.46
CA ILE A 105 -3.99 -5.21 11.06
C ILE A 105 -2.49 -5.50 10.91
N ILE A 106 -2.03 -6.62 11.47
CA ILE A 106 -0.64 -7.05 11.40
C ILE A 106 -0.55 -8.46 10.82
N PHE A 107 0.28 -8.62 9.79
CA PHE A 107 0.69 -9.90 9.24
C PHE A 107 2.20 -10.07 9.43
N THR A 108 2.63 -11.13 10.11
CA THR A 108 4.04 -11.49 10.33
C THR A 108 4.40 -12.76 9.59
#